data_AF-A0A9R0PXV8-F1
#
_entry.id   AF-A0A9R0PXV8-F1
#
_cell.length_a   1.000
_cell.length_b   1.000
_cell.length_c   1.000
_cell.angle_alpha   90.00
_cell.angle_beta   90.00
_cell.angle_gamma   90.00
#
_symmetry.space_group_name_H-M   'P 1'
#
loop_
_entity.id
_entity.type
_entity.pdbx_description
1 polymer ?
#
loop_
_entity_poly.entity_id
_entity_poly.type
_entity_poly.pdbx_seq_one_letter_code
_entity_poly.pdbx_strand_id
1 'polypeptide(L)'
;MKPGFDPSKGGRPEFYFEEGSDPEQVDWIGQKNQIKSIGVKQIVLVGSMGGTDLNHPLNKLGNGNILVWKRKAEQYLADSGVPYTIIRAGGLQDKDGGVRELIVGKDDEILKTETKTIARADVAEVCIQALLFEEAKFKAFDLASKPEGEGTPTTDFKSVFAQIATRF
;
A
#
# COMPACT_ATOMS: atom_id res chain seq x y z
N MET A 1 6.74 -0.33 -20.54
CA MET A 1 6.31 0.35 -21.79
C MET A 1 6.62 -0.59 -22.93
N LYS A 2 5.71 -0.78 -23.89
CA LYS A 2 5.96 -1.70 -25.01
C LYS A 2 7.28 -1.37 -25.72
N PRO A 3 8.09 -2.37 -26.08
CA PRO A 3 9.30 -2.14 -26.84
C PRO A 3 8.99 -1.36 -28.12
N GLY A 4 9.87 -0.42 -28.48
CA GLY A 4 9.72 0.38 -29.70
C GLY A 4 8.82 1.61 -29.58
N PHE A 5 8.35 1.98 -28.38
CA PHE A 5 7.72 3.28 -28.17
C PHE A 5 8.73 4.42 -28.38
N ASP A 6 8.41 5.34 -29.28
CA ASP A 6 9.20 6.53 -29.58
C ASP A 6 8.44 7.78 -29.12
N PRO A 7 8.84 8.43 -28.02
CA PRO A 7 8.15 9.59 -27.48
C PRO A 7 8.17 10.79 -28.44
N SER A 8 9.10 10.85 -29.40
CA SER A 8 9.21 11.95 -30.36
C SER A 8 8.11 11.92 -31.44
N LYS A 9 7.48 10.77 -31.67
CA LYS A 9 6.41 10.58 -32.66
C LYS A 9 5.01 10.94 -32.15
N GLY A 10 4.90 11.37 -30.89
CA GLY A 10 3.64 11.65 -30.23
C GLY A 10 2.85 10.38 -29.89
N GLY A 11 1.71 10.57 -29.20
CA GLY A 11 0.87 9.47 -28.70
C GLY A 11 1.13 9.11 -27.24
N ARG A 12 0.21 8.34 -26.64
CA ARG A 12 0.34 7.88 -25.26
C ARG A 12 1.17 6.60 -25.21
N PRO A 13 2.09 6.46 -24.23
CA PRO A 13 2.81 5.22 -24.04
C PRO A 13 1.84 4.09 -23.70
N GLU A 14 2.04 2.94 -24.34
CA GLU A 14 1.33 1.71 -23.98
C GLU A 14 2.19 0.90 -23.00
N PHE A 15 1.60 0.55 -21.87
CA PHE A 15 2.21 -0.34 -20.89
C PHE A 15 1.73 -1.77 -21.14
N TYR A 16 2.54 -2.76 -20.78
CA TYR A 16 2.22 -4.17 -20.90
C TYR A 16 2.94 -4.94 -19.80
N PHE A 17 2.49 -6.17 -19.56
CA PHE A 17 3.15 -7.14 -18.70
C PHE A 17 3.63 -8.31 -19.57
N GLU A 18 4.78 -8.88 -19.21
CA GLU A 18 5.22 -10.14 -19.82
C GLU A 18 4.27 -11.27 -19.44
N GLU A 19 4.27 -12.35 -20.21
CA GLU A 19 3.42 -13.51 -19.95
C GLU A 19 3.66 -14.05 -18.53
N GLY A 20 2.58 -14.26 -17.78
CA GLY A 20 2.64 -14.72 -16.38
C GLY A 20 3.09 -13.67 -15.36
N SER A 21 3.33 -12.42 -15.76
CA SER A 21 3.80 -11.33 -14.90
C SER A 21 2.78 -10.21 -14.69
N ASP A 22 1.51 -10.43 -15.06
CA ASP A 22 0.45 -9.47 -14.83
C ASP A 22 0.04 -9.40 -13.34
N PRO A 23 -0.67 -8.34 -12.90
CA PRO A 23 -1.01 -8.18 -11.50
C PRO A 23 -1.90 -9.28 -10.91
N GLU A 24 -2.70 -10.02 -11.70
CA GLU A 24 -3.43 -11.18 -11.16
C GLU A 24 -2.45 -12.26 -10.70
N GLN A 25 -1.44 -12.56 -11.52
CA GLN A 25 -0.45 -13.59 -11.21
C GLN A 25 0.46 -13.16 -10.05
N VAL A 26 0.93 -11.92 -10.05
CA VAL A 26 1.93 -11.46 -9.07
C VAL A 26 1.27 -11.01 -7.77
N ASP A 27 0.35 -10.04 -7.84
CA ASP A 27 -0.21 -9.39 -6.67
C ASP A 27 -1.32 -10.21 -6.02
N TRP A 28 -2.08 -10.99 -6.79
CA TRP A 28 -3.09 -11.88 -6.21
C TRP A 28 -2.53 -13.29 -5.95
N ILE A 29 -2.20 -14.05 -7.00
CA ILE A 29 -1.79 -15.45 -6.85
C ILE A 29 -0.46 -15.58 -6.09
N GLY A 30 0.53 -14.74 -6.40
CA GLY A 30 1.82 -14.71 -5.70
C GLY A 30 1.68 -14.44 -4.20
N GLN A 31 0.91 -13.41 -3.81
CA GLN A 31 0.68 -13.10 -2.39
C GLN A 31 -0.15 -14.18 -1.70
N LYS A 32 -1.19 -14.73 -2.35
CA LYS A 32 -1.95 -15.88 -1.83
C LYS A 32 -1.04 -17.06 -1.49
N ASN A 33 -0.07 -17.37 -2.35
CA ASN A 33 0.88 -18.45 -2.13
C ASN A 33 1.81 -18.17 -0.94
N GLN A 34 2.26 -16.94 -0.76
CA GLN A 34 3.06 -16.52 0.41
C GLN A 34 2.25 -16.63 1.71
N ILE A 35 0.98 -16.21 1.72
CA ILE A 35 0.11 -16.27 2.89
C ILE A 35 -0.16 -17.72 3.31
N LYS A 36 -0.36 -18.64 2.36
CA LYS A 36 -0.68 -20.05 2.65
C LYS A 36 0.52 -20.87 3.14
N SER A 37 1.74 -20.50 2.77
CA SER A 37 2.90 -21.37 2.93
C SER A 37 3.55 -21.32 4.31
N ILE A 38 3.09 -20.44 5.21
CA ILE A 38 3.85 -20.12 6.43
C ILE A 38 2.97 -20.14 7.68
N GLY A 39 3.41 -20.88 8.70
CA GLY A 39 2.88 -20.82 10.06
C GLY A 39 3.41 -19.62 10.85
N VAL A 40 3.28 -18.41 10.30
CA VAL A 40 3.74 -17.16 10.95
C VAL A 40 2.78 -16.70 12.04
N LYS A 41 3.30 -15.88 12.96
CA LYS A 41 2.51 -15.25 14.04
C LYS A 41 1.86 -13.93 13.62
N GLN A 42 2.37 -13.29 12.57
CA GLN A 42 1.84 -12.05 12.02
C GLN A 42 2.32 -11.87 10.58
N ILE A 43 1.49 -11.23 9.74
CA ILE A 43 1.85 -10.79 8.38
C ILE A 43 1.67 -9.28 8.28
N VAL A 44 2.68 -8.57 7.78
CA VAL A 44 2.55 -7.17 7.39
C VAL A 44 2.53 -7.11 5.87
N LEU A 45 1.50 -6.48 5.30
CA LEU A 45 1.31 -6.39 3.85
C LEU A 45 1.21 -4.92 3.43
N VAL A 46 2.12 -4.50 2.55
CA VAL A 46 2.08 -3.16 1.96
C VAL A 46 1.25 -3.19 0.68
N GLY A 47 0.15 -2.44 0.70
CA GLY A 47 -0.73 -2.20 -0.43
C GLY A 47 -0.60 -0.77 -0.95
N SER A 48 -1.69 -0.26 -1.54
CA SER A 48 -1.76 1.10 -2.06
C SER A 48 -3.16 1.66 -1.84
N MET A 49 -3.24 2.96 -1.53
CA MET A 49 -4.51 3.69 -1.62
C MET A 49 -5.08 3.64 -3.05
N GLY A 50 -6.38 3.84 -3.17
CA GLY A 50 -7.17 3.85 -4.41
C GLY A 50 -7.99 2.58 -4.61
N GLY A 51 -7.90 1.61 -3.69
CA GLY A 51 -8.59 0.33 -3.80
C GLY A 51 -10.12 0.40 -3.64
N THR A 52 -10.67 1.54 -3.19
CA THR A 52 -12.13 1.75 -3.10
C THR A 52 -12.76 2.16 -4.43
N ASP A 53 -11.97 2.60 -5.40
CA ASP A 53 -12.44 2.99 -6.74
C ASP A 53 -11.97 1.98 -7.80
N LEU A 54 -12.91 1.19 -8.32
CA LEU A 54 -12.63 0.23 -9.39
C LEU A 54 -12.17 0.92 -10.69
N ASN A 55 -12.54 2.19 -10.89
CA ASN A 55 -12.18 2.97 -12.08
C ASN A 55 -10.88 3.77 -11.91
N HIS A 56 -10.17 3.59 -10.79
CA HIS A 56 -8.96 4.34 -10.47
C HIS A 56 -7.93 4.25 -11.62
N PRO A 57 -7.26 5.36 -12.00
CA PRO A 57 -6.36 5.38 -13.16
C PRO A 57 -5.26 4.32 -13.16
N LEU A 58 -4.76 3.93 -11.97
CA LEU A 58 -3.74 2.88 -11.84
C LEU A 58 -4.20 1.51 -12.36
N ASN A 59 -5.50 1.20 -12.34
CA ASN A 59 -6.03 -0.04 -12.90
C ASN A 59 -5.89 -0.12 -14.43
N LYS A 60 -5.77 1.04 -15.10
CA LYS A 60 -5.64 1.13 -16.57
C LYS A 60 -4.19 0.93 -17.04
N LEU A 61 -3.21 0.98 -16.14
CA LEU A 61 -1.81 0.75 -16.51
C LEU A 61 -1.64 -0.71 -16.96
N GLY A 62 -1.29 -0.87 -18.24
CA GLY A 62 -1.13 -2.18 -18.87
C GLY A 62 -2.41 -3.03 -18.85
N ASN A 63 -3.58 -2.41 -18.67
CA ASN A 63 -4.86 -3.10 -18.47
C ASN A 63 -4.83 -4.14 -17.31
N GLY A 64 -4.01 -3.89 -16.29
CA GLY A 64 -3.69 -4.89 -15.27
C GLY A 64 -4.62 -4.95 -14.07
N ASN A 65 -5.47 -3.94 -13.82
CA ASN A 65 -6.34 -3.87 -12.63
C ASN A 65 -5.59 -4.08 -11.29
N ILE A 66 -4.38 -3.55 -11.18
CA ILE A 66 -3.46 -3.82 -10.07
C ILE A 66 -4.07 -3.56 -8.67
N LEU A 67 -4.85 -2.49 -8.49
CA LEU A 67 -5.44 -2.18 -7.19
C LEU A 67 -6.54 -3.19 -6.81
N VAL A 68 -7.27 -3.70 -7.81
CA VAL A 68 -8.28 -4.75 -7.61
C VAL A 68 -7.60 -6.03 -7.12
N TRP A 69 -6.50 -6.44 -7.75
CA TRP A 69 -5.79 -7.67 -7.37
C TRP A 69 -5.09 -7.57 -6.02
N LYS A 70 -4.46 -6.42 -5.72
CA LYS A 70 -3.91 -6.16 -4.38
C LYS A 70 -5.01 -6.20 -3.32
N ARG A 71 -6.17 -5.55 -3.55
CA ARG A 71 -7.29 -5.58 -2.60
C ARG A 71 -7.87 -6.98 -2.41
N LYS A 72 -7.84 -7.83 -3.45
CA LYS A 72 -8.21 -9.24 -3.35
C LYS A 72 -7.25 -10.03 -2.44
N ALA A 73 -5.95 -9.78 -2.55
CA ALA A 73 -4.95 -10.38 -1.66
C ALA A 73 -5.09 -9.88 -0.21
N GLU A 74 -5.36 -8.59 -0.02
CA GLU A 74 -5.66 -8.01 1.29
C GLU A 74 -6.88 -8.67 1.96
N GLN A 75 -8.00 -8.84 1.23
CA GLN A 75 -9.18 -9.56 1.74
C GLN A 75 -8.85 -11.01 2.12
N TYR A 76 -8.11 -11.72 1.26
CA TYR A 76 -7.71 -13.09 1.53
C TYR A 76 -6.81 -13.22 2.77
N LEU A 77 -5.90 -12.26 2.98
CA LEU A 77 -5.11 -12.18 4.20
C LEU A 77 -6.02 -11.97 5.42
N ALA A 78 -6.98 -11.05 5.32
CA ALA A 78 -7.90 -10.78 6.41
C ALA A 78 -8.77 -12.00 6.77
N ASP A 79 -9.20 -12.75 5.77
CA ASP A 79 -10.00 -13.97 5.93
C ASP A 79 -9.19 -15.17 6.42
N SER A 80 -7.85 -15.10 6.37
CA SER A 80 -6.97 -16.23 6.73
C SER A 80 -6.97 -16.57 8.23
N GLY A 81 -7.40 -15.63 9.08
CA GLY A 81 -7.32 -15.74 10.54
C GLY A 81 -5.93 -15.48 11.14
N VAL A 82 -4.90 -15.30 10.31
CA VAL A 82 -3.55 -14.91 10.77
C VAL A 82 -3.57 -13.43 11.18
N PRO A 83 -2.98 -13.04 12.33
CA PRO A 83 -2.83 -11.63 12.68
C PRO A 83 -2.15 -10.85 11.54
N TYR A 84 -2.75 -9.74 11.13
CA TYR A 84 -2.25 -8.98 9.99
C TYR A 84 -2.17 -7.47 10.26
N THR A 85 -1.32 -6.80 9.48
CA THR A 85 -1.32 -5.35 9.34
C THR A 85 -1.27 -5.00 7.86
N ILE A 86 -2.32 -4.39 7.33
CA ILE A 86 -2.40 -3.95 5.93
C ILE A 86 -2.16 -2.44 5.87
N ILE A 87 -1.11 -2.04 5.16
CA ILE A 87 -0.65 -0.66 5.05
C ILE A 87 -0.85 -0.19 3.61
N ARG A 88 -1.88 0.60 3.35
CA ARG A 88 -2.17 1.14 2.01
C ARG A 88 -1.46 2.48 1.84
N ALA A 89 -0.25 2.43 1.31
CA ALA A 89 0.56 3.64 1.14
C ALA A 89 -0.03 4.57 0.06
N GLY A 90 0.16 5.88 0.27
CA GLY A 90 -0.01 6.89 -0.76
C GLY A 90 1.09 6.87 -1.81
N GLY A 91 1.17 7.94 -2.60
CA GLY A 91 2.21 8.09 -3.62
C GLY A 91 3.61 8.02 -3.00
N LEU A 92 4.38 6.98 -3.35
CA LEU A 92 5.70 6.75 -2.79
C LEU A 92 6.72 7.77 -3.29
N GLN A 93 7.55 8.27 -2.38
CA GLN A 93 8.62 9.23 -2.64
C GLN A 93 9.98 8.69 -2.20
N ASP A 94 11.02 9.04 -2.95
CA ASP A 94 12.43 8.83 -2.57
C ASP A 94 12.92 10.04 -1.78
N LYS A 95 12.60 10.05 -0.49
CA LYS A 95 12.93 11.09 0.50
C LYS A 95 13.35 10.43 1.81
N ASP A 96 14.02 11.19 2.68
CA ASP A 96 14.45 10.72 4.00
C ASP A 96 13.24 10.41 4.88
N GLY A 97 13.31 9.32 5.66
CA GLY A 97 12.27 8.94 6.63
C GLY A 97 12.51 9.51 8.02
N GLY A 98 11.54 9.37 8.91
CA GLY A 98 11.64 9.76 10.32
C GLY A 98 11.62 11.26 10.59
N VAL A 99 11.34 12.08 9.57
CA VAL A 99 11.34 13.55 9.65
C VAL A 99 9.97 14.18 9.37
N ARG A 100 8.92 13.36 9.24
CA ARG A 100 7.55 13.80 8.93
C ARG A 100 6.54 13.29 9.94
N GLU A 101 5.47 14.04 10.10
CA GLU A 101 4.28 13.58 10.78
C GLU A 101 3.53 12.61 9.84
N LEU A 102 3.35 11.38 10.29
CA LEU A 102 2.60 10.36 9.58
C LEU A 102 1.10 10.55 9.79
N ILE A 103 0.34 10.37 8.72
CA ILE A 103 -1.11 10.46 8.70
C ILE A 103 -1.65 9.07 8.39
N VAL A 104 -2.54 8.57 9.25
CA VAL A 104 -3.31 7.36 9.00
C VAL A 104 -4.75 7.72 8.65
N GLY A 105 -5.35 6.95 7.75
CA GLY A 105 -6.71 7.19 7.30
C GLY A 105 -7.43 5.90 6.92
N LYS A 106 -8.67 6.07 6.47
CA LYS A 106 -9.55 4.98 6.08
C LYS A 106 -10.19 5.24 4.71
N ASP A 107 -10.39 4.15 3.96
CA ASP A 107 -11.23 4.10 2.75
C ASP A 107 -10.93 5.24 1.76
N ASP A 108 -9.64 5.44 1.50
CA ASP A 108 -9.10 6.42 0.57
C ASP A 108 -9.47 7.89 0.89
N GLU A 109 -9.87 8.19 2.13
CA GLU A 109 -10.21 9.56 2.53
C GLU A 109 -9.03 10.53 2.32
N ILE A 110 -7.80 10.06 2.52
CA ILE A 110 -6.57 10.83 2.33
C ILE A 110 -6.39 11.24 0.86
N LEU A 111 -6.88 10.46 -0.12
CA LEU A 111 -6.76 10.81 -1.54
C LEU A 111 -7.55 12.08 -1.90
N LYS A 112 -8.50 12.49 -1.06
CA LYS A 112 -9.27 13.74 -1.20
C LYS A 112 -8.54 14.96 -0.64
N THR A 113 -7.34 14.76 -0.08
CA THR A 113 -6.50 15.81 0.51
C THR A 113 -5.27 16.11 -0.36
N GLU A 114 -4.52 17.13 0.03
CA GLU A 114 -3.22 17.43 -0.58
C GLU A 114 -2.08 16.56 -0.04
N THR A 115 -2.23 15.96 1.15
CA THR A 115 -1.21 15.14 1.81
C THR A 115 -1.39 13.66 1.51
N LYS A 116 -1.22 13.27 0.25
CA LYS A 116 -1.48 11.91 -0.28
C LYS A 116 -0.23 11.12 -0.68
N THR A 117 0.94 11.51 -0.17
CA THR A 117 2.24 10.90 -0.48
C THR A 117 2.98 10.49 0.79
N ILE A 118 3.96 9.60 0.66
CA ILE A 118 4.81 9.18 1.78
C ILE A 118 6.19 8.76 1.29
N ALA A 119 7.22 8.97 2.12
CA ALA A 119 8.56 8.46 1.85
C ALA A 119 8.61 6.94 1.97
N ARG A 120 9.35 6.25 1.08
CA ARG A 120 9.54 4.79 1.18
C ARG A 120 10.15 4.36 2.51
N ALA A 121 11.04 5.19 3.07
CA ALA A 121 11.64 4.96 4.38
C ALA A 121 10.61 4.98 5.52
N ASP A 122 9.61 5.88 5.47
CA ASP A 122 8.55 5.92 6.48
C ASP A 122 7.61 4.70 6.39
N VAL A 123 7.32 4.22 5.17
CA VAL A 123 6.56 2.97 4.99
C VAL A 123 7.33 1.79 5.60
N ALA A 124 8.65 1.73 5.36
CA ALA A 124 9.49 0.69 5.95
C ALA A 124 9.49 0.76 7.49
N GLU A 125 9.59 1.97 8.07
CA GLU A 125 9.52 2.16 9.52
C GLU A 125 8.18 1.67 10.08
N VAL A 126 7.05 2.04 9.47
CA VAL A 126 5.73 1.56 9.91
C VAL A 126 5.61 0.04 9.83
N CYS A 127 6.20 -0.61 8.82
CA CYS A 127 6.25 -2.08 8.74
C CYS A 127 7.00 -2.70 9.94
N ILE A 128 8.14 -2.11 10.34
CA ILE A 128 8.90 -2.58 11.49
C ILE A 128 8.11 -2.35 12.77
N GLN A 129 7.58 -1.15 12.96
CA GLN A 129 6.82 -0.79 14.15
C GLN A 129 5.55 -1.65 14.31
N ALA A 130 4.89 -2.02 13.21
CA ALA A 130 3.74 -2.92 13.25
C ALA A 130 4.04 -4.30 13.84
N LEU A 131 5.29 -4.77 13.76
CA LEU A 131 5.72 -6.05 14.38
C LEU A 131 5.96 -5.92 15.88
N LEU A 132 6.11 -4.70 16.41
CA LEU A 132 6.46 -4.42 17.80
C LEU A 132 5.24 -4.13 18.68
N PHE A 133 4.11 -3.75 18.09
CA PHE A 133 2.90 -3.34 18.81
C PHE A 133 1.72 -4.27 18.52
N GLU A 134 1.10 -4.78 19.60
CA GLU A 134 -0.13 -5.59 19.49
C GLU A 134 -1.29 -4.79 18.90
N GLU A 135 -1.31 -3.47 19.11
CA GLU A 135 -2.28 -2.54 18.55
C GLU A 135 -2.29 -2.54 17.02
N ALA A 136 -1.20 -2.95 16.36
CA ALA A 136 -1.11 -3.03 14.90
C ALA A 136 -1.76 -4.30 14.32
N LYS A 137 -2.11 -5.30 15.15
CA LYS A 137 -2.68 -6.56 14.68
C LYS A 137 -4.16 -6.41 14.31
N PHE A 138 -4.52 -7.11 13.24
CA PHE A 138 -5.85 -7.07 12.62
C PHE A 138 -6.26 -5.64 12.24
N LYS A 139 -5.31 -4.87 11.70
CA LYS A 139 -5.55 -3.50 11.25
C LYS A 139 -5.36 -3.38 9.75
N ALA A 140 -6.20 -2.57 9.12
CA ALA A 140 -6.03 -2.12 7.74
C ALA A 140 -6.24 -0.61 7.68
N PHE A 141 -5.29 0.12 7.12
CA PHE A 141 -5.31 1.57 7.09
C PHE A 141 -4.56 2.15 5.90
N ASP A 142 -4.94 3.36 5.55
CA ASP A 142 -4.25 4.19 4.56
C ASP A 142 -3.15 4.98 5.24
N LEU A 143 -2.03 5.18 4.55
CA LEU A 143 -0.84 5.81 5.13
C LEU A 143 -0.27 6.88 4.19
N ALA A 144 -0.12 8.09 4.72
CA ALA A 144 0.54 9.21 4.08
C ALA A 144 1.38 9.99 5.10
N SER A 145 1.98 11.11 4.70
CA SER A 145 2.62 12.03 5.63
C SER A 145 2.38 13.49 5.24
N LYS A 146 2.46 14.38 6.23
CA LYS A 146 2.58 15.82 5.98
C LYS A 146 3.93 16.12 5.32
N PRO A 147 4.05 17.24 4.59
CA PRO A 147 5.35 17.72 4.16
C PRO A 147 6.32 17.86 5.34
N GLU A 148 7.60 17.73 5.04
CA GLU A 148 8.65 17.93 6.04
C GLU A 148 8.62 19.37 6.58
N GLY A 149 8.68 19.52 7.91
CA GLY A 149 8.59 20.82 8.58
C GLY A 149 7.15 21.33 8.84
N GLU A 150 6.12 20.69 8.29
CA GLU A 150 4.71 21.07 8.51
C GLU A 150 4.01 20.30 9.65
N GLY A 151 4.75 19.43 10.35
CA GLY A 151 4.26 18.62 11.44
C GLY A 151 5.38 18.14 12.36
N THR A 152 5.00 17.46 13.45
CA THR A 152 5.99 16.85 14.36
C THR A 152 6.33 15.44 13.87
N PRO A 153 7.62 15.08 13.69
CA PRO A 153 7.99 13.73 13.30
C PRO A 153 7.37 12.68 14.22
N THR A 154 6.71 11.69 13.61
CA THR A 154 6.03 10.64 14.38
C THR A 154 7.06 9.74 15.07
N THR A 155 6.97 9.66 16.40
CA THR A 155 7.82 8.78 17.22
C THR A 155 7.01 7.84 18.11
N ASP A 156 5.76 8.20 18.47
CA ASP A 156 4.86 7.36 19.25
C ASP A 156 3.95 6.50 18.36
N PHE A 157 4.53 5.40 17.85
CA PHE A 157 3.81 4.46 17.00
C PHE A 157 2.71 3.69 17.73
N LYS A 158 2.80 3.54 19.06
CA LYS A 158 1.75 2.90 19.85
C LYS A 158 0.45 3.70 19.73
N SER A 159 0.53 5.02 19.92
CA SER A 159 -0.62 5.92 19.75
C SER A 159 -1.14 5.92 18.31
N VAL A 160 -0.25 5.87 17.31
CA VAL A 160 -0.63 5.78 15.89
C VAL A 160 -1.43 4.51 15.60
N PHE A 161 -1.05 3.35 16.13
CA PHE A 161 -1.81 2.12 15.92
C PHE A 161 -3.08 2.06 16.76
N ALA A 162 -3.05 2.60 17.99
CA ALA A 162 -4.20 2.58 18.89
C ALA A 162 -5.40 3.37 18.36
N GLN A 163 -5.19 4.45 17.60
CA GLN A 163 -6.28 5.23 16.97
C GLN A 163 -6.96 4.49 15.79
N ILE A 164 -6.33 3.45 15.23
CA ILE A 164 -6.87 2.73 14.08
C ILE A 164 -7.89 1.71 14.59
N ALA A 165 -9.18 1.94 14.36
CA ALA A 165 -10.23 0.99 14.75
C ALA A 165 -10.55 -0.05 13.66
N THR A 166 -10.05 0.16 12.44
CA THR A 166 -10.47 -0.56 11.25
C THR A 166 -9.81 -1.91 11.10
N ARG A 167 -10.65 -2.93 10.87
CA ARG A 167 -10.25 -4.17 10.21
C ARG A 167 -10.45 -4.01 8.70
N PHE A 168 -9.92 -4.93 7.91
CA PHE A 168 -10.30 -5.05 6.52
C PHE A 168 -11.81 -5.32 6.39
#